data_AF-A0A6M0F3P0-F1
#
_entry.id   AF-A0A6M0F3P0-F1
#
_cell.length_a   1.000
_cell.length_b   1.000
_cell.length_c   1.000
_cell.angle_alpha   90.00
_cell.angle_beta   90.00
_cell.angle_gamma   90.00
#
_symmetry.space_group_name_H-M   'P 1'
#
loop_
_entity.id
_entity.type
_entity.pdbx_description
1 polymer ?
#
loop_
_entity_poly.entity_id
_entity_poly.type
_entity_poly.pdbx_seq_one_letter_code
_entity_poly.pdbx_strand_id
1 'polypeptide(L)'
;MNEIFISYSRKDLKLALFLKESLESYGFSLWQDLEDLPIGEPWQQEVQVAIQKSQNVICLLSDDFVVSANCQWEVQQALAHNKRLFPVAKLGFSHFESLGLAIRELNCLFLDMDEPTGGLKKLVDALESPWGKTPGERLDAFLDFGDYQLPLLRNRYYLGRYPRGDWQLVGLVLVPHKDVSRHHATLLLQHNRWTLTDGSYTFTHQAKFLNWTGSKNGTYINARPINYRRPSFHPLRHGDHLCLGASCRFHFQEILAATEMADTPSEADKTTMW
;
A
#
# COMPACT_ATOMS: atom_id res chain seq x y z
N MET A 1 -12.40 17.99 -7.68
CA MET A 1 -11.29 18.95 -7.79
C MET A 1 -10.05 18.20 -7.33
N ASN A 2 -9.12 17.91 -8.25
CA ASN A 2 -8.04 16.95 -8.02
C ASN A 2 -6.82 17.68 -7.48
N GLU A 3 -6.65 17.65 -6.16
CA GLU A 3 -5.46 18.14 -5.49
C GLU A 3 -4.31 17.13 -5.68
N ILE A 4 -3.22 17.57 -6.32
CA ILE A 4 -2.01 16.78 -6.56
C ILE A 4 -0.88 17.34 -5.70
N PHE A 5 -0.14 16.45 -5.04
CA PHE A 5 1.09 16.78 -4.34
C PHE A 5 2.29 16.24 -5.13
N ILE A 6 3.34 17.04 -5.32
CA ILE A 6 4.60 16.58 -5.93
C ILE A 6 5.63 16.42 -4.81
N SER A 7 6.07 15.19 -4.58
CA SER A 7 7.22 14.89 -3.72
C SER A 7 8.48 14.89 -4.59
N TYR A 8 9.44 15.75 -4.28
CA TYR A 8 10.67 15.93 -5.07
C TYR A 8 11.82 16.38 -4.17
N SER A 9 13.06 16.13 -4.60
CA SER A 9 14.23 16.75 -3.98
C SER A 9 14.33 18.21 -4.41
N ARG A 10 14.75 19.11 -3.51
CA ARG A 10 14.97 20.54 -3.85
C ARG A 10 15.91 20.76 -5.04
N LYS A 11 16.83 19.82 -5.30
CA LYS A 11 17.74 19.87 -6.46
C LYS A 11 17.01 19.67 -7.80
N ASP A 12 15.83 19.06 -7.77
CA ASP A 12 14.96 18.83 -8.92
C ASP A 12 13.84 19.86 -9.06
N LEU A 13 13.93 20.99 -8.32
CA LEU A 13 12.92 22.06 -8.32
C LEU A 13 12.52 22.52 -9.72
N LYS A 14 13.48 22.64 -10.64
CA LYS A 14 13.20 23.04 -12.03
C LYS A 14 12.25 22.07 -12.74
N LEU A 15 12.41 20.76 -12.51
CA LEU A 15 11.54 19.75 -13.11
C LEU A 15 10.18 19.71 -12.40
N ALA A 16 10.15 19.89 -11.09
CA ALA A 16 8.91 19.99 -10.34
C ALA A 16 8.05 21.19 -10.78
N LEU A 17 8.67 22.35 -10.97
CA LEU A 17 8.00 23.56 -11.50
C LEU A 17 7.47 23.32 -12.92
N PHE A 18 8.29 22.74 -13.81
CA PHE A 18 7.85 22.38 -15.15
C PHE A 18 6.62 21.45 -15.13
N LEU A 19 6.61 20.44 -14.28
CA LEU A 19 5.48 19.53 -14.13
C LEU A 19 4.25 20.24 -13.56
N LYS A 20 4.44 21.13 -12.59
CA LYS A 20 3.36 21.94 -12.01
C LYS A 20 2.69 22.79 -13.09
N GLU A 21 3.46 23.63 -13.78
CA GLU A 21 2.96 24.51 -14.83
C GLU A 21 2.25 23.71 -15.94
N SER A 22 2.86 22.60 -16.34
CA SER A 22 2.28 21.71 -17.34
C SER A 22 0.93 21.15 -16.88
N LEU A 23 0.85 20.57 -15.68
CA LEU A 23 -0.38 19.98 -15.16
C LEU A 23 -1.46 21.03 -14.84
N GLU A 24 -1.09 22.22 -14.38
CA GLU A 24 -2.02 23.34 -14.20
C GLU A 24 -2.65 23.76 -15.54
N SER A 25 -1.89 23.71 -16.65
CA SER A 25 -2.44 23.98 -17.99
C SER A 25 -3.47 22.93 -18.45
N TYR A 26 -3.42 21.72 -17.89
CA TYR A 26 -4.44 20.66 -18.09
C TYR A 26 -5.61 20.77 -17.08
N GLY A 27 -5.64 21.79 -16.22
CA GLY A 27 -6.73 22.03 -15.28
C GLY A 27 -6.63 21.27 -13.95
N PHE A 28 -5.46 20.71 -13.63
CA PHE A 28 -5.20 20.13 -12.31
C PHE A 28 -4.90 21.20 -11.27
N SER A 29 -5.25 20.94 -10.00
CA SER A 29 -4.90 21.79 -8.88
C SER A 29 -3.71 21.20 -8.16
N LEU A 30 -2.56 21.87 -8.20
CA LEU A 30 -1.38 21.43 -7.48
C LEU A 30 -1.20 22.20 -6.19
N TRP A 31 -0.65 21.53 -5.17
CA TRP A 31 -0.30 22.22 -3.93
C TRP A 31 0.77 23.29 -4.20
N GLN A 32 0.55 24.48 -3.63
CA GLN A 32 1.07 25.74 -4.18
C GLN A 32 2.53 26.03 -3.79
N ASP A 33 3.02 25.51 -2.68
CA ASP A 33 4.31 25.86 -2.06
C ASP A 33 5.50 25.05 -2.63
N LEU A 34 5.80 25.28 -3.90
CA LEU A 34 7.13 24.95 -4.43
C LEU A 34 8.18 26.04 -4.09
N GLU A 35 7.74 27.23 -3.68
CA GLU A 35 8.59 28.43 -3.64
C GLU A 35 8.80 29.06 -2.26
N ASP A 36 7.91 28.87 -1.28
CA ASP A 36 8.02 29.52 0.03
C ASP A 36 8.06 28.50 1.16
N LEU A 37 9.28 28.18 1.62
CA LEU A 37 9.47 27.57 2.94
C LEU A 37 10.09 28.60 3.88
N PRO A 38 9.29 29.24 4.75
CA PRO A 38 9.82 30.16 5.75
C PRO A 38 10.76 29.43 6.71
N ILE A 39 11.92 30.04 6.96
CA ILE A 39 12.91 29.54 7.91
C ILE A 39 12.34 29.72 9.33
N GLY A 40 12.03 28.62 10.04
CA GLY A 40 11.71 28.64 11.48
C GLY A 40 10.32 28.13 11.89
N GLU A 41 9.49 27.63 10.98
CA GLU A 41 8.12 27.16 11.27
C GLU A 41 7.94 25.62 11.16
N PRO A 42 6.85 25.04 11.72
CA PRO A 42 6.57 23.61 11.71
C PRO A 42 6.14 23.08 10.32
N TRP A 43 7.03 23.20 9.33
CA TRP A 43 6.90 22.77 7.93
C TRP A 43 6.34 21.35 7.74
N GLN A 44 6.71 20.40 8.61
CA GLN A 44 6.25 19.01 8.50
C GLN A 44 4.72 18.88 8.65
N GLN A 45 4.08 19.74 9.45
CA GLN A 45 2.63 19.68 9.63
C GLN A 45 1.88 20.15 8.38
N GLU A 46 2.38 21.17 7.70
CA GLU A 46 1.77 21.70 6.47
C GLU A 46 1.90 20.71 5.32
N VAL A 47 3.08 20.10 5.15
CA VAL A 47 3.29 19.03 4.16
C VAL A 47 2.38 17.83 4.45
N GLN A 48 2.23 17.45 5.73
CA GLN A 48 1.31 16.38 6.10
C GLN A 48 -0.14 16.72 5.71
N VAL A 49 -0.59 17.95 6.00
CA VAL A 49 -1.94 18.42 5.63
C VAL A 49 -2.09 18.46 4.11
N ALA A 50 -1.08 18.89 3.36
CA ALA A 50 -1.08 18.89 1.90
C ALA A 50 -1.24 17.47 1.33
N ILE A 51 -0.46 16.51 1.83
CA ILE A 51 -0.58 15.09 1.46
C ILE A 51 -1.95 14.54 1.85
N GLN A 52 -2.50 14.94 2.98
CA GLN A 52 -3.83 14.51 3.42
C GLN A 52 -4.95 15.02 2.52
N LYS A 53 -4.86 16.26 2.03
CA LYS A 53 -5.87 16.83 1.14
C LYS A 53 -5.72 16.38 -0.31
N SER A 54 -4.48 16.07 -0.75
CA SER A 54 -4.23 15.54 -2.09
C SER A 54 -4.85 14.17 -2.29
N GLN A 55 -5.23 13.84 -3.53
CA GLN A 55 -5.66 12.49 -3.91
C GLN A 55 -4.54 11.69 -4.58
N ASN A 56 -3.70 12.41 -5.32
CA ASN A 56 -2.58 11.88 -6.07
C ASN A 56 -1.28 12.49 -5.56
N VAL A 57 -0.25 11.66 -5.45
CA VAL A 57 1.11 12.05 -5.10
C VAL A 57 2.02 11.63 -6.24
N ILE A 58 2.65 12.61 -6.89
CA ILE A 58 3.70 12.37 -7.87
C ILE A 58 5.02 12.26 -7.12
N CYS A 59 5.72 11.14 -7.29
CA CYS A 59 7.06 10.93 -6.75
C CYS A 59 8.07 11.21 -7.86
N LEU A 60 8.73 12.37 -7.80
CA LEU A 60 9.71 12.78 -8.80
C LEU A 60 11.07 12.13 -8.49
N LEU A 61 11.32 11.00 -9.13
CA LEU A 61 12.47 10.16 -8.86
C LEU A 61 13.75 10.75 -9.45
N SER A 62 14.76 10.81 -8.59
CA SER A 62 16.15 11.18 -8.87
C SER A 62 17.05 10.54 -7.81
N ASP A 63 18.36 10.58 -8.03
CA ASP A 63 19.32 10.08 -7.03
C ASP A 63 19.19 10.82 -5.70
N ASP A 64 18.90 12.13 -5.76
CA ASP A 64 18.68 12.95 -4.59
C ASP A 64 17.33 12.68 -3.91
N PHE A 65 16.30 12.31 -4.67
CA PHE A 65 15.02 11.85 -4.11
C PHE A 65 15.22 10.58 -3.29
N VAL A 66 15.97 9.62 -3.83
CA VAL A 66 16.23 8.32 -3.19
C VAL A 66 16.84 8.50 -1.80
N VAL A 67 17.85 9.37 -1.68
CA VAL A 67 18.58 9.59 -0.41
C VAL A 67 17.92 10.62 0.52
N SER A 68 16.87 11.32 0.07
CA SER A 68 16.20 12.36 0.84
C SER A 68 15.28 11.77 1.91
N ALA A 69 15.66 11.93 3.19
CA ALA A 69 14.83 11.51 4.32
C ALA A 69 13.43 12.15 4.31
N ASN A 70 13.32 13.38 3.81
CA ASN A 70 12.05 14.09 3.66
C ASN A 70 11.15 13.43 2.62
N CYS A 71 11.69 13.12 1.43
CA CYS A 71 10.93 12.44 0.38
C CYS A 71 10.46 11.06 0.85
N GLN A 72 11.32 10.31 1.56
CA GLN A 72 10.93 9.01 2.13
C GLN A 72 9.80 9.16 3.17
N TRP A 73 9.85 10.19 4.01
CA TRP A 73 8.79 10.47 4.97
C TRP A 73 7.47 10.86 4.28
N GLU A 74 7.50 11.70 3.25
CA GLU A 74 6.33 12.09 2.45
C GLU A 74 5.67 10.87 1.79
N VAL A 75 6.47 9.97 1.20
CA VAL A 75 5.99 8.72 0.61
C VAL A 75 5.31 7.85 1.68
N GLN A 76 5.87 7.76 2.88
CA GLN A 76 5.24 7.04 3.99
C GLN A 76 3.92 7.67 4.42
N GLN A 77 3.82 9.00 4.47
CA GLN A 77 2.56 9.69 4.76
C GLN A 77 1.52 9.42 3.67
N ALA A 78 1.92 9.48 2.39
CA ALA A 78 1.06 9.21 1.26
C ALA A 78 0.50 7.77 1.32
N LEU A 79 1.34 6.80 1.66
CA LEU A 79 0.93 5.41 1.86
C LEU A 79 -0.01 5.26 3.07
N ALA A 80 0.30 5.90 4.20
CA ALA A 80 -0.53 5.85 5.39
C ALA A 80 -1.94 6.42 5.16
N HIS A 81 -2.08 7.38 4.24
CA HIS A 81 -3.34 7.98 3.85
C HIS A 81 -3.94 7.42 2.55
N ASN A 82 -3.45 6.27 2.06
CA ASN A 82 -3.95 5.56 0.88
C ASN A 82 -3.97 6.41 -0.41
N LYS A 83 -2.98 7.28 -0.58
CA LYS A 83 -2.87 8.17 -1.75
C LYS A 83 -2.33 7.44 -2.97
N ARG A 84 -2.84 7.76 -4.16
CA ARG A 84 -2.33 7.21 -5.43
C ARG A 84 -0.91 7.74 -5.68
N LEU A 85 0.07 6.85 -5.77
CA LEU A 85 1.44 7.21 -6.08
C LEU A 85 1.70 7.11 -7.59
N PHE A 86 2.35 8.12 -8.15
CA PHE A 86 2.79 8.16 -9.55
C PHE A 86 4.31 8.38 -9.59
N PRO A 87 5.12 7.33 -9.75
CA PRO A 87 6.54 7.48 -9.96
C PRO A 87 6.78 8.13 -11.33
N VAL A 88 7.47 9.26 -11.33
CA VAL A 88 7.86 10.00 -12.53
C VAL A 88 9.36 10.24 -12.45
N ALA A 89 10.09 9.93 -13.51
CA ALA A 89 11.54 10.10 -13.55
C ALA A 89 11.98 10.73 -14.88
N LYS A 90 13.16 11.35 -14.92
CA LYS A 90 13.79 11.71 -16.20
C LYS A 90 14.22 10.45 -16.95
N LEU A 91 14.18 10.51 -18.27
CA LEU A 91 14.75 9.45 -19.11
C LEU A 91 16.21 9.17 -18.70
N GLY A 92 16.53 7.90 -18.49
CA GLY A 92 17.86 7.46 -18.03
C GLY A 92 18.01 7.22 -16.52
N PHE A 93 17.01 7.55 -15.70
CA PHE A 93 17.01 7.13 -14.29
C PHE A 93 16.93 5.60 -14.19
N SER A 94 17.84 4.99 -13.43
CA SER A 94 17.97 3.53 -13.34
C SER A 94 18.12 3.00 -11.91
N HIS A 95 18.22 3.87 -10.89
CA HIS A 95 18.46 3.47 -9.51
C HIS A 95 17.18 3.07 -8.76
N PHE A 96 16.35 2.23 -9.39
CA PHE A 96 15.09 1.75 -8.80
C PHE A 96 15.28 0.83 -7.59
N GLU A 97 16.40 0.13 -7.52
CA GLU A 97 16.70 -0.81 -6.42
C GLU A 97 16.84 -0.13 -5.06
N SER A 98 17.14 1.17 -5.06
CA SER A 98 17.29 1.96 -3.84
C SER A 98 15.97 2.56 -3.35
N LEU A 99 14.86 2.37 -4.09
CA LEU A 99 13.53 2.86 -3.71
C LEU A 99 12.82 1.88 -2.79
N GLY A 100 11.97 2.42 -1.91
CA GLY A 100 11.06 1.59 -1.12
C GLY A 100 10.11 0.77 -2.02
N LEU A 101 9.77 -0.44 -1.57
CA LEU A 101 8.94 -1.42 -2.31
C LEU A 101 7.67 -0.80 -2.92
N ALA A 102 7.02 0.09 -2.17
CA ALA A 102 5.79 0.74 -2.59
C ALA A 102 5.91 1.57 -3.88
N ILE A 103 7.08 2.14 -4.16
CA ILE A 103 7.38 2.87 -5.41
C ILE A 103 7.99 1.93 -6.45
N ARG A 104 8.92 1.06 -6.04
CA ARG A 104 9.66 0.16 -6.95
C ARG A 104 8.74 -0.76 -7.77
N GLU A 105 7.60 -1.14 -7.21
CA GLU A 105 6.65 -2.06 -7.85
C GLU A 105 5.60 -1.34 -8.72
N LEU A 106 5.65 0.00 -8.80
CA LEU A 106 4.80 0.79 -9.66
C LEU A 106 5.49 1.01 -11.01
N ASN A 107 4.71 1.06 -12.08
CA ASN A 107 5.24 1.41 -13.38
C ASN A 107 5.69 2.88 -13.37
N CYS A 108 6.97 3.12 -13.63
CA CYS A 108 7.52 4.47 -13.65
C CYS A 108 7.27 5.12 -15.01
N LEU A 109 6.75 6.35 -14.98
CA LEU A 109 6.65 7.18 -16.17
C LEU A 109 7.97 7.92 -16.37
N PHE A 110 8.57 7.75 -17.55
CA PHE A 110 9.77 8.49 -17.93
C PHE A 110 9.40 9.72 -18.75
N LEU A 111 9.91 10.87 -18.33
CA LEU A 111 9.86 12.12 -19.08
C LEU A 111 11.17 12.31 -19.83
N ASP A 112 11.06 12.33 -21.15
CA ASP A 112 12.11 12.86 -22.01
C ASP A 112 12.01 14.39 -21.96
N MET A 113 13.07 15.06 -21.54
CA MET A 113 13.07 16.52 -21.44
C MET A 113 13.26 17.20 -22.80
N ASP A 114 13.76 16.48 -23.80
CA ASP A 114 13.87 16.98 -25.17
C ASP A 114 12.52 16.90 -25.90
N GLU A 115 11.68 15.90 -25.55
CA GLU A 115 10.33 15.73 -26.09
C GLU A 115 9.28 15.35 -25.00
N PRO A 116 8.93 16.27 -24.09
CA PRO A 116 8.14 15.94 -22.90
C PRO A 116 6.66 15.67 -23.17
N THR A 117 6.13 16.13 -24.31
CA THR A 117 4.70 16.11 -24.64
C THR A 117 4.08 14.70 -24.56
N GLY A 118 4.80 13.68 -25.07
CA GLY A 118 4.30 12.30 -25.05
C GLY A 118 4.22 11.71 -23.64
N GLY A 119 5.22 11.98 -22.80
CA GLY A 119 5.23 11.57 -21.40
C GLY A 119 4.19 12.32 -20.56
N LEU A 120 4.06 13.64 -20.77
CA LEU A 120 3.05 14.46 -20.12
C LEU A 120 1.63 13.99 -20.42
N LYS A 121 1.32 13.67 -21.69
CA LYS A 121 0.00 13.14 -22.04
C LYS A 121 -0.31 11.83 -21.32
N LYS A 122 0.65 10.89 -21.27
CA LYS A 122 0.49 9.64 -20.51
C LYS A 122 0.27 9.89 -19.02
N LEU A 123 0.93 10.90 -18.45
CA LEU A 123 0.76 11.27 -17.04
C LEU A 123 -0.66 11.83 -16.81
N VAL A 124 -1.12 12.73 -17.69
CA VAL A 124 -2.49 13.27 -17.65
C VAL A 124 -3.52 12.15 -17.75
N ASP A 125 -3.41 11.28 -18.77
CA ASP A 125 -4.31 10.14 -18.95
C ASP A 125 -4.34 9.24 -17.70
N ALA A 126 -3.19 9.03 -17.06
CA ALA A 126 -3.09 8.22 -15.84
C ALA A 126 -3.69 8.92 -14.60
N LEU A 127 -3.61 10.24 -14.52
CA LEU A 127 -4.21 11.06 -13.46
C LEU A 127 -5.73 11.18 -13.61
N GLU A 128 -6.24 11.31 -14.84
CA GLU A 128 -7.67 11.36 -15.17
C GLU A 128 -8.35 9.99 -15.08
N SER A 129 -7.59 8.91 -15.27
CA SER A 129 -8.13 7.55 -15.24
C SER A 129 -8.84 7.27 -13.91
N PRO A 130 -10.14 6.85 -13.96
CA PRO A 130 -10.88 6.42 -12.77
C PRO A 130 -10.32 5.11 -12.20
N TRP A 131 -9.48 4.40 -12.98
CA TRP A 131 -8.87 3.10 -12.65
C TRP A 131 -7.50 3.20 -11.97
N GLY A 132 -7.03 4.39 -11.60
CA GLY A 132 -5.73 4.46 -10.94
C GLY A 132 -5.81 3.94 -9.51
N LYS A 133 -5.08 2.85 -9.31
CA LYS A 133 -4.95 2.11 -8.06
C LYS A 133 -4.62 3.08 -6.92
N THR A 134 -5.60 3.36 -6.05
CA THR A 134 -5.21 3.69 -4.68
C THR A 134 -4.39 2.50 -4.17
N PRO A 135 -3.32 2.70 -3.37
CA PRO A 135 -2.59 1.58 -2.79
C PRO A 135 -3.53 0.59 -2.10
N GLY A 136 -4.64 1.08 -1.52
CA GLY A 136 -5.69 0.28 -0.89
C GLY A 136 -6.44 -0.71 -1.81
N GLU A 137 -6.44 -0.49 -3.12
CA GLU A 137 -7.02 -1.38 -4.13
C GLU A 137 -5.97 -2.27 -4.83
N ARG A 138 -4.71 -2.18 -4.40
CA ARG A 138 -3.65 -3.06 -4.88
C ARG A 138 -3.80 -4.43 -4.25
N LEU A 139 -3.95 -5.46 -5.09
CA LEU A 139 -3.89 -6.85 -4.68
C LEU A 139 -2.51 -7.16 -4.08
N ASP A 140 -2.49 -7.70 -2.86
CA ASP A 140 -1.29 -7.82 -2.01
C ASP A 140 -1.17 -9.23 -1.40
N ALA A 141 -2.29 -9.89 -1.13
CA ALA A 141 -2.32 -11.25 -0.60
C ALA A 141 -3.61 -11.97 -1.01
N PHE A 142 -3.69 -13.26 -0.66
CA PHE A 142 -4.89 -14.07 -0.73
C PHE A 142 -5.14 -14.76 0.61
N LEU A 143 -6.42 -14.96 0.91
CA LEU A 143 -6.85 -16.00 1.85
C LEU A 143 -7.27 -17.21 1.02
N ASP A 144 -6.50 -18.29 1.15
CA ASP A 144 -6.76 -19.55 0.45
C ASP A 144 -7.56 -20.48 1.35
N PHE A 145 -8.81 -20.75 0.97
CA PHE A 145 -9.71 -21.66 1.68
C PHE A 145 -9.62 -23.10 1.15
N GLY A 146 -8.78 -23.36 0.14
CA GLY A 146 -8.56 -24.65 -0.52
C GLY A 146 -9.36 -24.80 -1.82
N ASP A 147 -10.67 -24.56 -1.76
CA ASP A 147 -11.58 -24.63 -2.90
C ASP A 147 -11.75 -23.28 -3.62
N TYR A 148 -11.48 -22.17 -2.93
CA TYR A 148 -11.43 -20.84 -3.51
C TYR A 148 -10.40 -19.95 -2.80
N GLN A 149 -9.96 -18.91 -3.52
CA GLN A 149 -9.08 -17.89 -2.98
C GLN A 149 -9.81 -16.56 -2.94
N LEU A 150 -9.72 -15.87 -1.79
CA LEU A 150 -10.24 -14.54 -1.62
C LEU A 150 -9.12 -13.51 -1.73
N PRO A 151 -9.14 -12.61 -2.74
CA PRO A 151 -8.13 -11.58 -2.88
C PRO A 151 -8.18 -10.56 -1.74
N LEU A 152 -7.01 -10.25 -1.18
CA LEU A 152 -6.82 -9.16 -0.24
C LEU A 152 -6.10 -8.02 -0.95
N LEU A 153 -6.80 -6.89 -1.02
CA LEU A 153 -6.22 -5.62 -1.40
C LEU A 153 -5.58 -4.98 -0.17
N ARG A 154 -4.79 -3.91 -0.29
CA ARG A 154 -4.14 -3.26 0.86
C ARG A 154 -5.10 -2.43 1.73
N ASN A 155 -6.17 -3.06 2.20
CA ASN A 155 -7.20 -2.49 3.04
C ASN A 155 -7.21 -3.17 4.42
N ARG A 156 -8.02 -2.66 5.34
CA ARG A 156 -8.40 -3.37 6.56
C ARG A 156 -9.55 -4.33 6.24
N TYR A 157 -9.52 -5.53 6.80
CA TYR A 157 -10.60 -6.50 6.68
C TYR A 157 -11.11 -6.97 8.04
N TYR A 158 -12.43 -7.07 8.17
CA TYR A 158 -13.07 -7.76 9.28
C TYR A 158 -13.53 -9.14 8.83
N LEU A 159 -13.07 -10.16 9.55
CA LEU A 159 -13.42 -11.54 9.31
C LEU A 159 -14.41 -11.98 10.38
N GLY A 160 -15.48 -12.64 9.97
CA GLY A 160 -16.40 -13.23 10.93
C GLY A 160 -17.66 -13.78 10.31
N ARG A 161 -18.56 -14.27 11.16
CA ARG A 161 -19.84 -14.82 10.70
C ARG A 161 -20.79 -13.75 10.18
N TYR A 162 -20.72 -12.55 10.77
CA TYR A 162 -21.50 -11.37 10.37
C TYR A 162 -20.74 -10.10 10.75
N PRO A 163 -19.58 -9.84 10.13
CA PRO A 163 -18.78 -8.66 10.43
C PRO A 163 -19.56 -7.42 10.01
N ARG A 164 -19.47 -6.37 10.84
CA ARG A 164 -20.06 -5.05 10.63
C ARG A 164 -18.97 -3.99 10.63
N GLY A 165 -18.97 -3.16 9.62
CA GLY A 165 -18.09 -2.02 9.50
C GLY A 165 -18.65 -1.07 8.46
N ASP A 166 -18.11 0.14 8.43
CA ASP A 166 -18.32 1.01 7.27
C ASP A 166 -17.60 0.37 6.07
N TRP A 167 -18.38 -0.13 5.11
CA TRP A 167 -17.87 -0.84 3.94
C TRP A 167 -17.03 0.07 3.03
N GLN A 168 -17.13 1.39 3.20
CA GLN A 168 -16.27 2.36 2.52
C GLN A 168 -14.85 2.41 3.11
N LEU A 169 -14.67 1.91 4.34
CA LEU A 169 -13.41 1.99 5.09
C LEU A 169 -12.80 0.62 5.40
N VAL A 170 -13.60 -0.46 5.38
CA VAL A 170 -13.18 -1.81 5.78
C VAL A 170 -13.82 -2.86 4.87
N GLY A 171 -13.01 -3.77 4.35
CA GLY A 171 -13.48 -4.96 3.65
C GLY A 171 -14.12 -5.97 4.61
N LEU A 172 -15.21 -6.61 4.20
CA LEU A 172 -15.93 -7.58 5.03
C LEU A 172 -15.74 -8.99 4.44
N VAL A 173 -15.11 -9.87 5.21
CA VAL A 173 -14.95 -11.29 4.86
C VAL A 173 -15.94 -12.11 5.66
N LEU A 174 -17.00 -12.56 4.98
CA LEU A 174 -18.04 -13.39 5.56
C LEU A 174 -17.56 -14.84 5.65
N VAL A 175 -17.53 -15.38 6.87
CA VAL A 175 -17.18 -16.79 7.15
C VAL A 175 -18.36 -17.42 7.88
N PRO A 176 -19.35 -17.99 7.16
CA PRO A 176 -20.64 -18.42 7.72
C PRO A 176 -20.53 -19.75 8.47
N HIS A 177 -19.71 -19.80 9.53
CA HIS A 177 -19.48 -21.00 10.33
C HIS A 177 -19.91 -20.78 11.78
N LYS A 178 -20.47 -21.82 12.41
CA LYS A 178 -21.03 -21.74 13.78
C LYS A 178 -19.98 -21.38 14.85
N ASP A 179 -18.76 -21.87 14.67
CA ASP A 179 -17.63 -21.64 15.58
C ASP A 179 -16.94 -20.29 15.32
N VAL A 180 -17.47 -19.47 14.42
CA VAL A 180 -16.91 -18.15 14.12
C VAL A 180 -17.75 -17.06 14.79
N SER A 181 -17.11 -16.21 15.59
CA SER A 181 -17.71 -15.02 16.18
C SER A 181 -18.26 -14.06 15.11
N ARG A 182 -19.18 -13.16 15.49
CA ARG A 182 -19.72 -12.13 14.57
C ARG A 182 -18.59 -11.31 13.92
N HIS A 183 -17.69 -10.80 14.75
CA HIS A 183 -16.36 -10.33 14.37
C HIS A 183 -15.36 -11.23 15.06
N HIS A 184 -14.67 -12.04 14.27
CA HIS A 184 -13.73 -13.02 14.78
C HIS A 184 -12.31 -12.47 14.78
N ALA A 185 -11.90 -11.83 13.69
CA ALA A 185 -10.54 -11.32 13.56
C ALA A 185 -10.52 -10.06 12.71
N THR A 186 -9.46 -9.27 12.88
CA THR A 186 -9.16 -8.15 12.00
C THR A 186 -7.84 -8.40 11.30
N LEU A 187 -7.85 -8.29 9.97
CA LEU A 187 -6.64 -8.19 9.16
C LEU A 187 -6.37 -6.73 8.86
N LEU A 188 -5.14 -6.29 9.08
CA LEU A 188 -4.73 -4.92 8.86
C LEU A 188 -3.28 -4.86 8.42
N LEU A 189 -2.95 -3.91 7.56
CA LEU A 189 -1.58 -3.59 7.22
C LEU A 189 -0.99 -2.64 8.26
N GLN A 190 0.09 -3.07 8.89
CA GLN A 190 0.89 -2.27 9.81
C GLN A 190 2.34 -2.28 9.33
N HIS A 191 2.93 -1.10 9.11
CA HIS A 191 4.32 -0.98 8.64
C HIS A 191 4.61 -1.86 7.41
N ASN A 192 3.70 -1.87 6.42
CA ASN A 192 3.81 -2.72 5.21
C ASN A 192 3.81 -4.23 5.48
N ARG A 193 3.25 -4.67 6.61
CA ARG A 193 3.10 -6.08 6.93
C ARG A 193 1.66 -6.40 7.31
N TRP A 194 1.11 -7.46 6.73
CA TRP A 194 -0.19 -7.98 7.15
C TRP A 194 -0.10 -8.47 8.58
N THR A 195 -1.02 -8.00 9.40
CA THR A 195 -1.11 -8.34 10.81
C THR A 195 -2.52 -8.83 11.10
N LEU A 196 -2.62 -9.99 11.73
CA LEU A 196 -3.87 -10.54 12.23
C LEU A 196 -4.03 -10.22 13.71
N THR A 197 -5.25 -9.92 14.11
CA THR A 197 -5.62 -9.72 15.50
C THR A 197 -6.85 -10.53 15.88
N ASP A 198 -6.96 -10.89 17.15
CA ASP A 198 -8.13 -11.58 17.71
C ASP A 198 -9.25 -10.57 18.02
N GLY A 199 -10.34 -10.59 17.24
CA GLY A 199 -11.51 -9.73 17.45
C GLY A 199 -11.56 -8.45 16.60
N SER A 200 -12.48 -7.56 16.96
CA SER A 200 -12.73 -6.28 16.27
C SER A 200 -12.02 -5.11 16.92
N TYR A 201 -11.43 -4.25 16.11
CA TYR A 201 -10.81 -3.01 16.55
C TYR A 201 -11.60 -1.83 16.02
N THR A 202 -11.77 -0.80 16.83
CA THR A 202 -12.41 0.46 16.43
C THR A 202 -11.39 1.57 16.45
N PHE A 203 -11.44 2.41 15.41
CA PHE A 203 -10.53 3.54 15.23
C PHE A 203 -11.34 4.80 14.94
N THR A 204 -10.80 5.96 15.28
CA THR A 204 -11.36 7.25 14.86
C THR A 204 -11.11 7.49 13.36
N HIS A 205 -11.75 8.52 12.80
CA HIS A 205 -11.46 9.05 11.47
C HIS A 205 -9.98 9.49 11.29
N GLN A 206 -9.28 9.77 12.40
CA GLN A 206 -7.85 10.08 12.44
C GLN A 206 -6.98 8.84 12.76
N ALA A 207 -7.53 7.63 12.58
CA ALA A 207 -6.86 6.35 12.85
C ALA A 207 -6.37 6.14 14.31
N LYS A 208 -6.90 6.88 15.29
CA LYS A 208 -6.59 6.63 16.72
C LYS A 208 -7.39 5.45 17.24
N PHE A 209 -6.73 4.54 17.96
CA PHE A 209 -7.37 3.39 18.59
C PHE A 209 -8.38 3.84 19.66
N LEU A 210 -9.61 3.33 19.56
CA LEU A 210 -10.69 3.65 20.51
C LEU A 210 -10.95 2.48 21.44
N ASN A 211 -11.32 1.33 20.88
CA ASN A 211 -11.73 0.17 21.65
C ASN A 211 -11.46 -1.13 20.90
N TRP A 212 -11.39 -2.22 21.66
CA TRP A 212 -11.19 -3.57 21.17
C TRP A 212 -12.21 -4.53 21.78
N THR A 213 -12.64 -5.52 21.01
CA THR A 213 -13.49 -6.61 21.48
C THR A 213 -12.97 -7.91 20.92
N GLY A 214 -12.40 -8.76 21.79
CA GLY A 214 -11.86 -10.07 21.41
C GLY A 214 -12.92 -11.05 20.89
N SER A 215 -12.50 -12.03 20.09
CA SER A 215 -13.37 -13.13 19.69
C SER A 215 -13.77 -13.97 20.90
N LYS A 216 -14.98 -14.53 20.88
CA LYS A 216 -15.42 -15.48 21.91
C LYS A 216 -14.66 -16.81 21.84
N ASN A 217 -14.22 -17.18 20.65
CA ASN A 217 -13.67 -18.51 20.37
C ASN A 217 -12.15 -18.48 20.14
N GLY A 218 -11.55 -17.28 20.16
CA GLY A 218 -10.13 -17.04 19.96
C GLY A 218 -9.65 -17.27 18.52
N THR A 219 -8.64 -16.51 18.11
CA THR A 219 -7.96 -16.67 16.82
C THR A 219 -6.67 -17.45 17.01
N TYR A 220 -6.33 -18.32 16.04
CA TYR A 220 -5.12 -19.14 16.08
C TYR A 220 -4.30 -18.97 14.80
N ILE A 221 -2.98 -19.05 14.95
CA ILE A 221 -2.01 -19.09 13.83
C ILE A 221 -1.10 -20.30 14.04
N ASN A 222 -0.95 -21.14 13.02
CA ASN A 222 -0.13 -22.34 13.07
C ASN A 222 -0.43 -23.19 14.33
N ALA A 223 -1.73 -23.36 14.63
CA ALA A 223 -2.29 -24.02 15.82
C ALA A 223 -1.96 -23.38 17.19
N ARG A 224 -1.39 -22.17 17.21
CA ARG A 224 -1.09 -21.41 18.44
C ARG A 224 -2.11 -20.29 18.63
N PRO A 225 -2.70 -20.14 19.83
CA PRO A 225 -3.65 -19.06 20.07
C PRO A 225 -2.94 -17.70 20.06
N ILE A 226 -3.55 -16.74 19.39
CA ILE A 226 -3.23 -15.31 19.57
C ILE A 226 -3.85 -14.89 20.91
N ASN A 227 -3.12 -14.15 21.74
CA ASN A 227 -3.46 -13.92 23.14
C ASN A 227 -4.86 -13.27 23.33
N TYR A 228 -5.83 -14.03 23.85
CA TYR A 228 -7.24 -13.64 23.98
C TYR A 228 -7.53 -12.61 25.08
N ARG A 229 -6.56 -12.28 25.94
CA ARG A 229 -6.78 -11.37 27.08
C ARG A 229 -6.40 -9.92 26.81
N ARG A 230 -5.64 -9.66 25.74
CA ARG A 230 -5.17 -8.33 25.37
C ARG A 230 -5.06 -8.21 23.85
N PRO A 231 -5.21 -7.00 23.30
CA PRO A 231 -4.95 -6.76 21.89
C PRO A 231 -3.54 -7.26 21.53
N SER A 232 -3.45 -8.24 20.63
CA SER A 232 -2.19 -8.78 20.14
C SER A 232 -2.15 -8.67 18.62
N PHE A 233 -1.08 -8.04 18.14
CA PHE A 233 -0.81 -7.82 16.73
C PHE A 233 0.18 -8.88 16.28
N HIS A 234 -0.29 -9.84 15.49
CA HIS A 234 0.56 -10.90 14.97
C HIS A 234 0.88 -10.68 13.48
N PRO A 235 2.12 -10.31 13.13
CA PRO A 235 2.53 -10.21 11.74
C PRO A 235 2.44 -11.57 11.06
N LEU A 236 1.72 -11.66 9.95
CA LEU A 236 1.56 -12.87 9.16
C LEU A 236 2.78 -13.12 8.29
N ARG A 237 2.97 -14.36 7.86
CA ARG A 237 3.98 -14.82 6.89
C ARG A 237 3.32 -15.63 5.80
N HIS A 238 3.88 -15.57 4.59
CA HIS A 238 3.46 -16.44 3.50
C HIS A 238 3.44 -17.91 3.96
N GLY A 239 2.31 -18.59 3.76
CA GLY A 239 2.09 -19.97 4.20
C GLY A 239 1.54 -20.12 5.61
N ASP A 240 1.31 -19.04 6.37
CA ASP A 240 0.71 -19.15 7.71
C ASP A 240 -0.69 -19.77 7.65
N HIS A 241 -0.93 -20.76 8.51
CA HIS A 241 -2.23 -21.39 8.69
C HIS A 241 -3.05 -20.59 9.71
N LEU A 242 -4.10 -19.95 9.24
CA LEU A 242 -5.01 -19.15 10.06
C LEU A 242 -6.22 -19.99 10.45
N CYS A 243 -6.61 -19.95 11.72
CA CYS A 243 -7.83 -20.60 12.19
C CYS A 243 -8.71 -19.64 12.98
N LEU A 244 -9.97 -19.49 12.55
CA LEU A 244 -11.02 -18.75 13.26
C LEU A 244 -11.85 -19.67 14.17
N GLY A 245 -11.23 -20.71 14.70
CA GLY A 245 -11.86 -21.78 15.47
C GLY A 245 -11.31 -23.16 15.11
N ALA A 246 -11.79 -24.20 15.80
CA ALA A 246 -11.26 -25.56 15.65
C ALA A 246 -11.40 -26.12 14.22
N SER A 247 -12.50 -25.78 13.54
CA SER A 247 -12.92 -26.37 12.27
C SER A 247 -12.85 -25.42 11.06
N CYS A 248 -12.47 -24.16 11.25
CA CYS A 248 -12.37 -23.19 10.16
C CYS A 248 -10.91 -22.77 9.98
N ARG A 249 -10.31 -23.17 8.86
CA ARG A 249 -8.89 -22.97 8.55
C ARG A 249 -8.73 -22.47 7.12
N PHE A 250 -7.73 -21.64 6.90
CA PHE A 250 -7.33 -21.12 5.60
C PHE A 250 -5.86 -20.70 5.66
N HIS A 251 -5.24 -20.54 4.50
CA HIS A 251 -3.84 -20.15 4.39
C HIS A 251 -3.72 -18.69 3.98
N PHE A 252 -2.76 -18.01 4.59
CA PHE A 252 -2.37 -16.69 4.13
C PHE A 252 -1.29 -16.83 3.05
N GLN A 253 -1.59 -16.35 1.85
CA GLN A 253 -0.65 -16.33 0.73
C GLN A 253 -0.34 -14.88 0.39
N GLU A 254 0.81 -14.41 0.83
CA GLU A 254 1.34 -13.12 0.38
C GLU A 254 1.71 -13.22 -1.11
N ILE A 255 1.39 -12.21 -1.91
CA ILE A 255 1.87 -12.11 -3.28
C ILE A 255 3.32 -11.67 -3.18
N LEU A 256 4.21 -12.64 -3.16
CA LEU A 256 5.65 -12.40 -3.19
C LEU A 256 6.00 -11.83 -4.56
N ALA A 257 6.85 -10.79 -4.59
CA ALA A 257 7.47 -10.35 -5.84
C ALA A 257 8.18 -11.55 -6.48
N ALA A 258 8.15 -11.64 -7.81
CA ALA A 258 8.77 -12.74 -8.54
C ALA A 258 10.29 -12.72 -8.37
N THR A 259 10.76 -13.32 -7.30
CA THR A 259 12.12 -13.83 -7.15
C THR A 259 11.98 -15.16 -6.41
N GLU A 260 12.51 -16.21 -7.06
CA GLU A 260 12.38 -17.64 -6.73
C GLU A 260 11.22 -18.40 -7.40
N MET A 261 11.21 -18.40 -8.74
CA MET A 261 11.22 -19.69 -9.44
C MET A 261 12.67 -20.02 -9.79
N ALA A 262 13.46 -20.35 -8.77
CA ALA A 262 14.74 -21.02 -8.97
C ALA A 262 14.45 -22.52 -9.07
N ASP A 263 14.87 -23.11 -10.19
CA ASP A 263 15.25 -24.50 -10.38
C ASP A 263 14.28 -25.58 -9.89
N THR A 264 13.36 -25.96 -10.78
CA THR A 264 13.04 -27.39 -10.90
C THR A 264 14.08 -28.00 -11.84
N PRO A 265 15.01 -28.87 -11.40
CA PRO A 265 15.85 -29.58 -12.33
C PRO A 265 14.94 -30.51 -13.14
N SER A 266 14.84 -30.27 -14.44
CA SER A 266 14.16 -31.20 -15.33
C SER A 266 14.93 -32.53 -15.32
N GLU A 267 14.21 -33.64 -15.21
CA GLU A 267 14.76 -35.01 -15.25
C GLU A 267 15.45 -35.37 -16.59
N ALA A 268 15.65 -34.42 -17.51
CA ALA A 268 16.23 -34.67 -18.83
C ALA A 268 17.77 -34.74 -18.88
N ASP A 269 18.50 -34.38 -17.82
CA ASP A 269 19.98 -34.30 -17.85
C ASP A 269 20.72 -35.53 -17.27
N LYS A 270 20.02 -36.64 -17.02
CA LYS A 270 20.66 -37.91 -16.59
C LYS A 270 21.03 -38.85 -17.74
N THR A 271 21.08 -38.38 -18.96
CA THR A 271 21.54 -39.23 -20.07
C THR A 271 22.33 -38.39 -21.04
N THR A 272 23.64 -38.29 -20.83
CA THR A 272 24.67 -38.41 -21.87
C THR A 272 26.07 -38.24 -21.23
N MET A 273 26.91 -39.26 -21.43
CA MET A 273 28.38 -39.30 -21.33
C MET A 273 29.04 -39.87 -20.07
N TRP A 274 29.27 -41.19 -20.16
CA TRP A 274 30.53 -41.95 -19.94
C TRP A 274 31.57 -41.38 -18.97
#